data_AF-P28512-F1
#
_entry.id   AF-P28512-F1
#
_cell.length_a   1.000
_cell.length_b   1.000
_cell.length_c   1.000
_cell.angle_alpha   90.00
_cell.angle_beta   90.00
_cell.angle_gamma   90.00
#
_symmetry.space_group_name_H-M   'P 1'
#
loop_
_entity.id
_entity.type
_entity.pdbx_description
1 polymer ?
#
loop_
_entity_poly.entity_id
_entity_poly.type
_entity_poly.pdbx_seq_one_letter_code
_entity_poly.pdbx_strand_id
1 'polypeptide(L)' 'MRYTACTESGQNQCICEGNDVCGQGRNCQFDSSGKKCVEGEGTRKPQNEGQHDFDPIPEEYLS' A
#
# COMPACT_ATOMS: atom_id res chain seq x y z
N MET A 1 7.06 3.61 -8.42
CA MET A 1 6.06 3.16 -7.42
C MET A 1 5.12 4.31 -7.11
N ARG A 2 3.80 4.09 -7.23
CA ARG A 2 2.80 5.08 -6.78
C ARG A 2 2.24 4.61 -5.43
N TYR A 3 2.32 5.46 -4.42
CA TYR A 3 1.62 5.23 -3.17
C TYR A 3 0.12 5.42 -3.38
N THR A 4 -0.67 4.57 -2.73
CA THR A 4 -2.14 4.60 -2.78
C THR A 4 -2.68 4.71 -1.37
N ALA A 5 -3.94 5.15 -1.21
CA ALA A 5 -4.59 5.28 0.09
C ALA A 5 -4.51 3.99 0.91
N CYS A 6 -4.18 4.10 2.20
CA CYS A 6 -4.26 2.99 3.13
C CYS A 6 -5.71 2.46 3.18
N THR A 7 -5.85 1.13 3.20
CA THR A 7 -7.14 0.44 3.18
C THR A 7 -7.56 -0.08 4.55
N GLU A 8 -6.61 -0.25 5.47
CA GLU A 8 -6.86 -0.70 6.84
C GLU A 8 -5.91 -0.02 7.84
N SER A 9 -6.30 -0.04 9.12
CA SER A 9 -5.49 0.49 10.23
C SER A 9 -4.27 -0.40 10.48
N GLY A 10 -3.14 0.20 10.88
CA GLY A 10 -1.86 -0.47 11.08
C GLY A 10 -0.99 -0.58 9.82
N GLN A 11 -1.48 -0.14 8.65
CA GLN A 11 -0.68 -0.18 7.42
C GLN A 11 0.41 0.89 7.38
N ASN A 12 1.50 0.61 6.68
CA ASN A 12 2.50 1.59 6.27
C ASN A 12 2.72 1.56 4.75
N GLN A 13 3.57 2.48 4.28
CA GLN A 13 3.86 2.71 2.88
C GLN A 13 2.60 2.92 2.02
N CYS A 14 1.69 3.75 2.53
CA CYS A 14 0.42 4.11 1.90
C CYS A 14 0.02 5.54 2.28
N ILE A 15 -0.87 6.15 1.50
CA ILE A 15 -1.39 7.50 1.76
C ILE A 15 -2.37 7.44 2.94
N CYS A 16 -2.06 8.19 4.00
CA CYS A 16 -2.79 8.13 5.27
C CYS A 16 -3.50 9.45 5.60
N GLU A 17 -2.73 10.50 5.94
CA GLU A 17 -3.24 11.82 6.29
C GLU A 17 -3.38 12.67 5.03
N GLY A 18 -4.60 12.82 4.51
CA GLY A 18 -4.83 13.53 3.26
C GLY A 18 -4.13 12.85 2.08
N ASN A 19 -3.06 13.47 1.56
CA ASN A 19 -2.22 12.93 0.48
C ASN A 19 -0.81 12.53 0.94
N ASP A 20 -0.53 12.59 2.25
CA ASP A 20 0.78 12.25 2.80
C ASP A 20 0.97 10.76 2.99
N VAL A 21 2.17 10.30 2.66
CA VAL A 21 2.58 8.90 2.76
C VAL A 21 3.02 8.59 4.19
N CYS A 22 2.41 7.57 4.79
CA CYS A 22 2.87 7.02 6.06
C CYS A 22 4.02 6.04 5.80
N GLY A 23 5.26 6.45 6.08
CA GLY A 23 6.48 5.71 5.75
C GLY A 23 6.80 4.53 6.67
N GLN A 24 8.00 3.95 6.50
CA GLN A 24 8.53 2.93 7.42
C GLN A 24 8.75 3.49 8.83
N GLY A 25 8.72 2.60 9.84
CA GLY A 25 8.78 2.98 11.26
C GLY A 25 7.52 3.68 11.78
N ARG A 26 6.50 3.83 10.93
CA ARG A 26 5.20 4.43 11.23
C ARG A 26 4.08 3.53 10.75
N ASN A 27 2.88 3.77 11.26
CA ASN A 27 1.65 3.08 10.83
C ASN A 27 0.47 4.05 10.75
N CYS A 28 -0.46 3.77 9.85
CA CYS A 28 -1.67 4.55 9.63
C CYS A 28 -2.79 4.01 10.52
N GLN A 29 -3.28 4.80 11.47
CA GLN A 29 -4.39 4.49 12.35
C GLN A 29 -5.69 5.08 11.82
N PHE A 30 -6.75 4.29 11.77
CA PHE A 30 -8.10 4.77 11.44
C PHE A 30 -8.87 4.97 12.73
N ASP A 31 -9.35 6.19 12.98
CA ASP A 31 -10.19 6.50 14.14
C ASP A 31 -11.40 7.37 13.77
N SER A 32 -12.19 7.75 14.77
CA SER A 32 -13.40 8.54 14.59
C SER A 32 -13.15 9.96 14.07
N SER A 33 -11.93 10.48 14.17
CA SER A 33 -11.52 11.79 13.65
C SER A 33 -10.93 11.71 12.25
N GLY A 34 -10.64 10.51 11.74
CA GLY A 34 -10.10 10.28 10.41
C GLY A 34 -8.92 9.31 10.42
N LYS A 35 -7.97 9.53 9.51
CA LYS A 35 -6.76 8.73 9.38
C LYS A 35 -5.57 9.50 9.94
N LYS A 36 -4.69 8.83 10.69
CA LYS A 36 -3.54 9.43 11.36
C LYS A 36 -2.29 8.59 11.16
N CYS A 37 -1.14 9.18 10.84
CA CYS A 37 0.11 8.43 10.74
C CYS A 37 0.92 8.59 12.03
N VAL A 38 1.05 7.52 12.80
CA VAL A 38 1.71 7.52 14.12
C VAL A 38 3.03 6.75 14.08
N GLU A 39 3.93 7.01 15.03
CA GLU A 39 5.13 6.20 15.19
C GLU A 39 4.79 4.77 15.64
N GLY A 40 5.59 3.82 15.15
CA GLY A 40 5.45 2.39 15.42
C GLY A 40 5.43 1.57 14.13
N GLU A 41 6.00 0.37 14.18
CA GLU A 41 6.02 -0.58 13.07
C GLU A 41 4.60 -0.85 12.54
N GLY A 42 4.47 -0.83 11.21
CA GLY A 42 3.21 -1.08 10.50
C GLY A 42 3.41 -2.12 9.42
N THR A 43 2.30 -2.73 8.99
CA THR A 43 2.33 -3.74 7.93
C THR A 43 2.32 -3.06 6.57
N ARG A 44 3.19 -3.49 5.64
CA ARG A 44 3.22 -2.90 4.30
C ARG A 44 1.87 -3.07 3.60
N LYS A 45 1.29 -1.97 3.08
CA LYS A 45 0.11 -2.07 2.22
C LYS A 45 0.41 -3.03 1.05
N PRO A 46 -0.44 -4.04 0.79
CA PRO A 46 -0.29 -4.89 -0.38
C PRO A 46 -0.20 -4.04 -1.64
N GLN A 47 0.82 -4.29 -2.45
CA GLN A 47 0.84 -3.71 -3.78
C GLN A 47 -0.29 -4.37 -4.56
N ASN A 48 -1.14 -3.55 -5.18
CA ASN A 48 -2.06 -4.07 -6.17
C ASN A 48 -1.18 -4.36 -7.39
N GLU A 49 -0.55 -5.53 -7.40
CA GLU A 49 -0.04 -6.13 -8.61
C GLU A 49 -1.29 -6.32 -9.44
N GLY A 50 -1.57 -5.34 -10.31
CA GLY A 50 -2.73 -5.40 -11.18
C GLY A 50 -2.72 -6.79 -11.78
N GLN A 51 -3.84 -7.52 -11.62
CA GLN A 51 -4.06 -8.76 -12.33
C GLN A 51 -3.81 -8.43 -13.79
N HIS A 52 -2.62 -8.78 -14.20
CA HIS A 52 -2.18 -8.59 -15.53
C HIS A 52 -2.73 -9.83 -16.20
N ASP A 53 -3.99 -9.73 -16.66
CA ASP A 53 -4.52 -10.53 -17.75
C ASP A 53 -3.69 -10.17 -18.99
N PHE A 54 -2.43 -10.60 -18.99
CA PHE A 54 -1.67 -10.71 -20.20
C PHE A 54 -2.18 -11.96 -20.88
N ASP A 55 -2.48 -11.86 -22.17
CA ASP A 55 -2.59 -13.04 -23.00
C ASP A 55 -1.34 -13.92 -22.78
N PRO A 56 -1.50 -15.25 -22.71
CA PRO A 56 -0.37 -16.14 -22.49
C PRO A 56 0.68 -15.90 -23.56
N ILE A 57 1.88 -15.53 -23.13
CA ILE A 57 3.03 -15.38 -24.03
C ILE A 57 3.47 -16.78 -24.50
N PRO A 58 3.92 -16.94 -25.76
CA PRO A 58 4.39 -18.22 -26.26
C PRO A 58 5.52 -18.77 -25.38
N GLU A 59 5.55 -20.09 -25.15
CA GLU A 59 6.52 -20.75 -24.23
C GLU A 59 7.99 -20.42 -24.55
N GLU A 60 8.29 -20.15 -25.81
CA GLU A 60 9.61 -19.71 -26.28
C GLU A 60 10.09 -18.38 -25.66
N TYR A 61 9.20 -17.56 -25.10
CA TYR A 61 9.51 -16.30 -24.41
C TYR A 61 9.55 -16.41 -22.88
N LEU A 62 9.25 -17.57 -22.29
CA LEU A 62 9.30 -17.82 -20.84
C LEU A 62 10.68 -18.34 -20.36
N SER A 63 11.73 -18.06 -21.13
CA SER A 63 13.08 -18.62 -21.01
C SER A 63 13.76 -18.39 -19.65
#